data_AF-A0A820DUS4-F1
#
_entry.id   AF-A0A820DUS4-F1
#
_cell.length_a   1.000
_cell.length_b   1.000
_cell.length_c   1.000
_cell.angle_alpha   90.00
_cell.angle_beta   90.00
_cell.angle_gamma   90.00
#
_symmetry.space_group_name_H-M   'P 1'
#
loop_
_entity.id
_entity.type
_entity.pdbx_description
1 polymer ?
#
loop_
_entity_poly.entity_id
_entity_poly.type
_entity_poly.pdbx_seq_one_letter_code
_entity_poly.pdbx_strand_id
1 'polypeptide(L)'
;MDDVNPITIPQTKDEIDTYIDWQLKSNEIYQNPLIFWQQNESIFPNLFKLARKIFAVPCSSAAVEREFSAAGQLVTQRRSALEPTTINDILFLRSIENNKK
;
A
#
# COMPACT_ATOMS: atom_id res chain seq x y z
N MET A 1 -42.60 19.46 -14.44
CA MET A 1 -42.74 19.68 -12.98
C MET A 1 -42.00 18.52 -12.36
N ASP A 2 -40.74 18.79 -12.09
CA ASP A 2 -39.71 17.82 -11.73
C ASP A 2 -39.78 17.57 -10.24
N ASP A 3 -40.45 16.49 -9.83
CA ASP A 3 -40.30 15.98 -8.47
C ASP A 3 -39.01 15.17 -8.39
N VAL A 4 -37.90 15.91 -8.29
CA VAL A 4 -36.61 15.38 -7.84
C VAL A 4 -36.78 15.01 -6.37
N ASN A 5 -37.16 13.76 -6.12
CA ASN A 5 -37.09 13.16 -4.80
C ASN A 5 -35.62 13.22 -4.33
N PRO A 6 -35.27 13.95 -3.25
CA PRO A 6 -33.91 13.93 -2.75
C PRO A 6 -33.65 12.49 -2.33
N ILE A 7 -32.70 11.85 -3.02
CA ILE A 7 -32.17 10.53 -2.66
C ILE A 7 -31.75 10.66 -1.20
N THR A 8 -32.64 10.24 -0.29
CA THR A 8 -32.37 10.23 1.14
C THR A 8 -31.45 9.03 1.31
N ILE A 9 -30.15 9.29 1.13
CA ILE A 9 -29.10 8.33 1.46
C ILE A 9 -29.37 7.99 2.92
N PRO A 10 -29.75 6.74 3.25
CA PRO A 10 -30.08 6.40 4.62
C PRO A 10 -28.85 6.76 5.47
N GLN A 11 -29.04 7.69 6.41
CA GLN A 11 -28.05 8.13 7.41
C GLN A 11 -27.76 6.97 8.37
N THR A 12 -27.17 5.92 7.83
CA THR A 12 -26.60 4.80 8.55
C THR A 12 -25.19 5.25 8.87
N LYS A 13 -24.80 5.31 10.14
CA LYS A 13 -23.44 5.69 10.56
C LYS A 13 -22.43 4.98 9.66
N ASP A 14 -21.69 5.74 8.87
CA ASP A 14 -20.74 5.17 7.93
C ASP A 14 -19.54 4.62 8.72
N GLU A 15 -18.80 3.68 8.12
CA GLU A 15 -17.52 3.21 8.67
C GLU A 15 -16.58 4.40 8.93
N ILE A 16 -16.68 5.42 8.07
CA ILE A 16 -15.93 6.68 8.14
C ILE A 16 -16.31 7.48 9.39
N ASP A 17 -17.60 7.67 9.66
CA ASP A 17 -18.06 8.42 10.84
C ASP A 17 -17.60 7.73 12.12
N THR A 18 -17.69 6.40 12.15
CA THR A 18 -17.26 5.59 13.28
C THR A 18 -15.75 5.68 13.51
N TYR A 19 -14.95 5.67 12.44
CA TYR A 19 -13.50 5.86 12.52
C TYR A 19 -13.11 7.26 12.99
N ILE A 20 -13.76 8.31 12.48
CA ILE A 20 -13.51 9.71 12.89
C ILE A 20 -13.86 9.93 14.36
N ASP A 21 -15.04 9.47 14.80
CA ASP A 21 -15.46 9.54 16.20
C ASP A 21 -14.51 8.80 17.14
N TRP A 22 -13.96 7.67 16.69
CA TRP A 22 -13.00 6.88 17.44
C TRP A 22 -11.62 7.56 17.50
N GLN A 23 -11.13 8.11 16.39
CA GLN A 23 -9.86 8.84 16.33
C GLN A 23 -9.88 10.08 17.23
N LEU A 24 -11.01 10.77 17.33
CA LEU A 24 -11.18 11.92 18.22
C LEU A 24 -11.17 11.54 19.72
N LYS A 25 -11.46 10.28 20.06
CA LYS A 25 -11.49 9.78 21.44
C LYS A 25 -10.20 9.07 21.85
N SER A 26 -9.44 8.57 20.89
CA SER A 26 -8.20 7.83 21.13
C SER A 26 -6.99 8.77 21.18
N ASN A 27 -6.25 8.72 22.28
CA ASN A 27 -4.93 9.37 22.41
C ASN A 27 -3.79 8.34 22.19
N GLU A 28 -4.09 7.18 21.59
CA GLU A 28 -3.11 6.13 21.34
C GLU A 28 -2.25 6.46 20.12
N ILE A 29 -0.94 6.58 20.36
CA ILE A 29 0.06 6.69 19.28
C ILE A 29 0.31 5.29 18.75
N TYR A 30 -0.37 4.92 17.67
CA TYR A 30 -0.08 3.66 16.97
C TYR A 30 1.29 3.75 16.31
N GLN A 31 2.24 2.96 16.82
CA GLN A 31 3.60 2.89 16.24
C GLN A 31 3.59 2.27 14.84
N ASN A 32 2.59 1.45 14.50
CA ASN A 32 2.46 0.85 13.17
C ASN A 32 0.99 0.87 12.67
N PRO A 33 0.66 1.68 11.65
CA PRO A 33 -0.70 1.76 11.11
C PRO A 33 -1.16 0.44 10.47
N LEU A 34 -0.25 -0.39 9.94
CA LEU A 34 -0.60 -1.67 9.32
C LEU A 34 -1.19 -2.65 10.35
N ILE A 35 -0.64 -2.67 11.56
CA ILE A 35 -1.12 -3.53 12.65
C ILE A 35 -2.51 -3.08 13.09
N PHE A 36 -2.73 -1.77 13.21
CA PHE A 36 -4.05 -1.22 13.53
C PHE A 36 -5.10 -1.67 12.51
N TRP A 37 -4.84 -1.47 11.21
CA TRP A 37 -5.77 -1.85 10.17
C TRP A 37 -6.03 -3.37 10.15
N GLN A 38 -5.00 -4.18 10.38
CA GLN A 38 -5.14 -5.64 10.47
C GLN A 38 -6.03 -6.07 11.63
N GLN A 39 -5.88 -5.45 12.81
CA GLN A 39 -6.68 -5.79 14.00
C GLN A 39 -8.14 -5.33 13.87
N ASN A 40 -8.39 -4.27 13.10
CA ASN A 40 -9.71 -3.67 12.94
C ASN A 40 -10.37 -3.99 11.58
N GLU A 41 -9.87 -4.99 10.85
CA GLU A 41 -10.42 -5.42 9.55
C GLU A 41 -11.90 -5.83 9.67
N SER A 42 -12.27 -6.49 10.76
CA SER A 42 -13.66 -6.91 11.03
C SER A 42 -14.61 -5.74 11.31
N ILE A 43 -14.08 -4.63 11.79
CA ILE A 43 -14.84 -3.43 12.18
C ILE A 43 -14.95 -2.46 10.98
N PHE A 44 -13.90 -2.36 10.17
CA PHE A 44 -13.83 -1.47 9.02
C PHE A 44 -13.44 -2.22 7.74
N PRO A 45 -14.29 -3.10 7.20
CA PRO A 45 -13.94 -3.96 6.07
C PRO A 45 -13.68 -3.20 4.77
N ASN A 46 -14.35 -2.05 4.55
CA ASN A 46 -14.14 -1.25 3.35
C ASN A 46 -12.95 -0.30 3.53
N LEU A 47 -12.84 0.31 4.70
CA LEU A 47 -11.71 1.20 5.02
C LEU A 47 -10.39 0.42 5.10
N PHE A 48 -10.39 -0.82 5.59
CA PHE A 48 -9.23 -1.71 5.57
C PHE A 48 -8.72 -1.97 4.15
N LYS A 49 -9.61 -2.28 3.21
CA LYS A 49 -9.24 -2.51 1.80
C LYS A 49 -8.62 -1.25 1.18
N LEU A 50 -9.12 -0.07 1.54
CA LEU A 50 -8.58 1.20 1.08
C LEU A 50 -7.22 1.49 1.73
N ALA A 51 -7.11 1.37 3.05
CA ALA A 51 -5.88 1.53 3.80
C ALA A 51 -4.77 0.64 3.26
N ARG A 52 -5.06 -0.64 3.00
CA ARG A 52 -4.10 -1.58 2.40
C ARG A 52 -3.57 -1.10 1.05
N LYS A 53 -4.43 -0.51 0.20
CA LYS A 53 -3.99 0.06 -1.08
C LYS A 53 -3.11 1.28 -0.89
N ILE A 54 -3.46 2.17 0.04
CA ILE A 54 -2.71 3.39 0.34
C ILE A 54 -1.33 3.03 0.91
N PHE A 55 -1.26 2.14 1.90
CA PHE A 55 0.01 1.75 2.52
C PHE A 55 0.87 0.81 1.67
N ALA A 56 0.31 0.18 0.62
CA ALA A 56 1.10 -0.58 -0.35
C ALA A 56 1.94 0.32 -1.28
N VAL A 57 1.61 1.61 -1.37
CA VAL A 57 2.37 2.56 -2.19
C VAL A 57 3.61 3.00 -1.39
N PRO A 58 4.83 2.76 -1.90
CA PRO A 58 6.03 3.28 -1.25
C PRO A 58 5.99 4.80 -1.24
N CYS A 59 6.31 5.39 -0.08
CA CYS A 59 6.32 6.86 0.12
C CYS A 59 7.39 7.57 -0.73
N SER A 60 8.37 6.83 -1.29
CA SER A 60 9.51 7.39 -2.02
C SER A 60 9.87 6.54 -3.24
N SER A 61 10.34 7.22 -4.29
CA SER A 61 11.01 6.60 -5.43
C SER A 61 12.31 5.89 -5.04
N ALA A 62 12.88 6.17 -3.87
CA ALA A 62 14.13 5.56 -3.40
C ALA A 62 14.10 4.02 -3.36
N ALA A 63 12.93 3.42 -3.12
CA ALA A 63 12.76 1.97 -3.18
C ALA A 63 12.96 1.45 -4.62
N VAL A 64 12.39 2.16 -5.59
CA VAL A 64 12.48 1.85 -7.02
C VAL A 64 13.88 2.17 -7.55
N GLU A 65 14.47 3.29 -7.15
CA GLU A 65 15.83 3.71 -7.50
C GLU A 65 16.90 2.74 -6.98
N ARG A 66 16.70 2.14 -5.80
CA ARG A 66 17.60 1.10 -5.28
C ARG A 66 17.61 -0.13 -6.18
N GLU A 67 16.45 -0.53 -6.68
CA GLU A 67 16.32 -1.67 -7.58
C GLU A 67 16.91 -1.34 -8.97
N PHE A 68 16.66 -0.13 -9.48
CA PHE A 68 17.28 0.34 -10.73
C PHE A 68 18.80 0.52 -10.62
N SER A 69 19.31 0.94 -9.47
CA SER A 69 20.75 1.03 -9.22
C SER A 69 21.39 -0.36 -9.21
N ALA A 70 20.75 -1.35 -8.57
CA ALA A 70 21.20 -2.75 -8.62
C ALA A 70 21.18 -3.31 -10.06
N ALA A 71 20.13 -3.01 -10.83
CA ALA A 71 20.05 -3.34 -12.25
C ALA A 71 21.17 -2.65 -13.05
N GLY A 72 21.41 -1.36 -12.81
CA GLY A 72 22.49 -0.59 -13.41
C GLY A 72 23.86 -1.21 -13.13
N GLN A 73 24.14 -1.63 -11.90
CA GLN A 73 25.39 -2.32 -11.57
C GLN A 73 25.54 -3.66 -12.30
N LEU A 74 24.45 -4.43 -12.43
CA LEU A 74 24.44 -5.70 -13.16
C LEU A 74 24.74 -5.52 -14.66
N VAL A 75 24.13 -4.50 -15.27
CA VAL A 75 24.32 -4.13 -16.69
C VAL A 75 25.70 -3.54 -16.95
N THR A 76 26.22 -2.70 -16.04
CA THR A 76 27.41 -1.86 -16.32
C THR A 76 28.73 -2.52 -15.93
N GLN A 77 28.79 -3.31 -14.84
CA GLN A 77 30.08 -3.78 -14.30
C GLN A 77 30.47 -5.22 -14.67
N ARG A 78 29.53 -6.13 -14.97
CA ARG A 78 29.85 -7.56 -14.96
C ARG A 78 29.66 -8.32 -16.27
N ARG A 79 28.74 -7.94 -17.17
CA ARG A 79 28.53 -8.67 -18.44
C ARG A 79 27.82 -7.82 -19.50
N SER A 80 28.58 -7.25 -20.44
CA SER A 80 28.04 -6.62 -21.66
C SER A 80 27.38 -7.61 -22.63
N ALA A 81 27.21 -8.89 -22.25
CA ALA A 81 26.73 -9.99 -23.08
C ALA A 81 25.60 -10.81 -22.41
N LEU A 82 24.93 -10.28 -21.39
CA LEU A 82 23.73 -10.90 -20.84
C LEU A 82 22.50 -10.46 -21.64
N GLU A 83 21.70 -11.44 -22.05
CA GLU A 83 20.37 -11.17 -22.60
C GLU A 83 19.49 -10.46 -21.54
N PRO A 84 18.66 -9.48 -21.94
CA PRO A 84 17.77 -8.76 -21.03
C PRO A 84 16.87 -9.65 -20.19
N THR A 85 16.52 -10.84 -20.71
CA THR A 85 15.73 -11.86 -20.00
C THR A 85 16.45 -12.36 -18.76
N THR A 86 17.73 -12.71 -18.89
CA THR A 86 18.57 -13.18 -17.77
C THR A 86 18.72 -12.11 -16.69
N ILE A 87 18.81 -10.84 -17.10
CA ILE A 87 18.91 -9.70 -16.17
C ILE A 87 17.62 -9.57 -15.36
N ASN A 88 16.46 -9.70 -16.02
CA ASN A 88 15.16 -9.64 -15.36
C ASN A 88 15.00 -10.79 -14.35
N ASP A 89 15.40 -12.01 -14.72
CA ASP A 89 15.33 -13.18 -13.82
C ASP A 89 16.19 -12.98 -12.57
N ILE A 90 17.41 -12.45 -12.72
CA ILE A 90 18.32 -12.17 -11.59
C ILE A 90 17.72 -11.09 -10.68
N LEU A 91 17.15 -10.02 -11.25
CA LEU A 91 16.49 -8.97 -10.47
C LEU A 91 15.25 -9.49 -9.73
N PHE A 92 14.46 -10.33 -10.39
CA PHE A 92 13.30 -10.96 -9.77
C PHE A 92 13.69 -11.86 -8.58
N LEU A 93 14.70 -12.71 -8.76
CA LEU A 93 15.22 -13.57 -7.68
C LEU A 93 15.75 -12.75 -6.50
N ARG A 94 16.49 -11.68 -6.77
CA ARG A 94 16.99 -10.74 -5.75
C ARG A 94 15.85 -10.05 -5.00
N SER A 95 14.82 -9.61 -5.71
CA SER A 95 13.64 -9.00 -5.10
C SER A 95 12.91 -9.97 -4.17
N ILE A 96 12.72 -11.23 -4.58
CA ILE A 96 12.12 -12.26 -3.72
C ILE A 96 12.95 -12.49 -2.46
N GLU A 97 14.28 -12.57 -2.58
CA GLU A 97 15.17 -12.77 -1.44
C GLU A 97 15.09 -11.60 -0.45
N ASN A 98 15.01 -10.36 -0.94
CA ASN A 98 14.89 -9.17 -0.09
C ASN A 98 13.53 -9.07 0.62
N ASN A 99 12.45 -9.53 -0.01
CA ASN A 99 11.10 -9.51 0.58
C ASN A 99 10.84 -10.65 1.59
N LYS A 100 11.78 -11.59 1.77
CA LYS A 100 11.67 -12.70 2.75
C LYS A 100 12.23 -12.38 4.14
N LYS A 101 12.95 -11.27 4.30
CA LYS A 101 13.47 -10.79 5.60
C LYS A 101 12.45 -9.90 6.29
#